data_AF-A0A1P8WCL2-F1
#
_entry.id   AF-A0A1P8WCL2-F1
#
_cell.length_a   1.000
_cell.length_b   1.000
_cell.length_c   1.000
_cell.angle_alpha   90.00
_cell.angle_beta   90.00
_cell.angle_gamma   90.00
#
_symmetry.space_group_name_H-M   'P 1'
#
loop_
_entity.id
_entity.type
_entity.pdbx_description
1 polymer ?
#
loop_
_entity_poly.entity_id
_entity_poly.type
_entity_poly.pdbx_seq_one_letter_code
_entity_poly.pdbx_strand_id
1 'polypeptide(L)'
;MTNSPSIENEEAEIATAILSLCKQRTPAKTACPSEVARALYPDDWRDHMNAIRNVATRLVSDGIIETTQHGVAMDPATSRGPIRLRLAHSDLTTRQPTENEHEHA
;
A
#
# COMPACT_ATOMS: atom_id res chain seq x y z
N MET A 1 -27.13 -0.31 -2.96
CA MET A 1 -25.98 -0.11 -3.85
C MET A 1 -25.73 1.40 -3.93
N THR A 2 -25.03 1.97 -2.95
CA THR A 2 -24.70 3.40 -2.93
C THR A 2 -23.29 3.52 -2.39
N ASN A 3 -22.30 3.45 -3.28
CA ASN A 3 -21.01 4.03 -2.95
C ASN A 3 -21.16 5.54 -3.13
N SER A 4 -21.14 6.25 -2.02
CA SER A 4 -21.07 7.71 -1.99
C SER A 4 -19.73 8.16 -2.60
N PRO A 5 -19.71 9.26 -3.37
CA PRO A 5 -18.50 9.78 -4.04
C PRO A 5 -17.35 10.13 -3.07
N SER A 6 -17.61 10.18 -1.77
CA SER A 6 -16.63 10.47 -0.73
C SER A 6 -15.55 9.38 -0.56
N ILE A 7 -15.90 8.09 -0.70
CA ILE A 7 -14.93 6.99 -0.55
C ILE A 7 -13.98 6.95 -1.74
N GLU A 8 -14.52 7.12 -2.95
CA GLU A 8 -13.71 7.09 -4.19
C GLU A 8 -12.72 8.26 -4.24
N ASN A 9 -13.10 9.43 -3.72
CA ASN A 9 -12.19 10.57 -3.61
C ASN A 9 -11.08 10.32 -2.58
N GLU A 10 -11.40 9.74 -1.42
CA GLU A 10 -10.42 9.35 -0.40
C GLU A 10 -9.41 8.33 -0.94
N GLU A 11 -9.86 7.28 -1.63
CA GLU A 11 -8.96 6.29 -2.23
C GLU A 11 -8.00 6.91 -3.26
N ALA A 12 -8.50 7.83 -4.09
CA ALA A 12 -7.69 8.53 -5.08
C ALA A 12 -6.64 9.46 -4.45
N GLU A 13 -6.99 10.14 -3.35
CA GLU A 13 -6.06 10.98 -2.58
C GLU A 13 -4.97 10.13 -1.92
N ILE A 14 -5.34 9.03 -1.28
CA ILE A 14 -4.42 8.06 -0.70
C ILE A 14 -3.47 7.52 -1.76
N ALA A 15 -3.99 7.10 -2.92
CA ALA A 15 -3.17 6.58 -4.01
C ALA A 15 -2.16 7.63 -4.48
N THR A 16 -2.62 8.86 -4.69
CA THR A 16 -1.78 9.98 -5.11
C THR A 16 -0.67 10.27 -4.09
N ALA A 17 -0.99 10.25 -2.79
CA ALA A 17 -0.03 10.46 -1.72
C ALA A 17 1.01 9.35 -1.64
N ILE A 18 0.59 8.08 -1.74
CA ILE A 18 1.50 6.93 -1.79
C ILE A 18 2.50 7.10 -2.94
N LEU A 19 2.00 7.35 -4.15
CA LEU A 19 2.85 7.50 -5.33
C LEU A 19 3.78 8.72 -5.23
N SER A 20 3.27 9.83 -4.72
CA SER A 20 4.07 11.06 -4.53
C SER A 20 5.19 10.86 -3.53
N LEU A 21 4.92 10.17 -2.41
CA LEU A 21 5.94 9.85 -1.43
C LEU A 21 6.96 8.87 -1.99
N CYS A 22 6.52 7.81 -2.67
CA CYS A 22 7.43 6.85 -3.30
C CYS A 22 8.32 7.51 -4.38
N LYS A 23 7.79 8.42 -5.20
CA LYS A 23 8.55 9.17 -6.22
C LYS A 23 9.62 10.10 -5.63
N GLN A 24 9.35 10.69 -4.46
CA GLN A 24 10.29 11.62 -3.81
C GLN A 24 11.47 10.91 -3.13
N ARG A 25 11.41 9.58 -2.97
CA ARG A 25 12.47 8.83 -2.31
C ARG A 25 13.49 8.32 -3.33
N THR A 26 14.78 8.48 -3.01
CA THR A 26 15.88 7.77 -3.68
C THR A 26 15.66 6.25 -3.61
N PRO A 27 16.21 5.43 -4.53
CA PRO A 27 16.00 3.98 -4.57
C PRO A 27 16.28 3.23 -3.24
N ALA A 28 17.15 3.78 -2.39
CA ALA A 28 17.49 3.22 -1.08
C ALA A 28 16.55 3.64 0.07
N LYS A 29 15.64 4.59 -0.15
CA LYS A 29 14.68 5.08 0.85
C LYS A 29 13.28 4.61 0.47
N THR A 30 12.56 4.13 1.46
CA THR A 30 11.19 3.63 1.31
C THR A 30 10.23 4.53 2.07
N ALA A 31 8.98 4.60 1.62
CA ALA A 31 7.90 5.21 2.40
C ALA A 31 7.28 4.14 3.32
N CYS A 32 6.50 4.55 4.32
CA CYS A 32 5.66 3.63 5.09
C CYS A 32 4.21 4.13 5.16
N PRO A 33 3.23 3.25 5.43
CA PRO A 33 1.82 3.65 5.50
C PRO A 33 1.55 4.77 6.51
N SER A 34 2.28 4.81 7.62
CA SER A 34 2.12 5.86 8.63
C SER A 34 2.65 7.24 8.19
N GLU A 35 3.58 7.31 7.24
CA GLU A 35 3.99 8.59 6.65
C GLU A 35 2.92 9.11 5.70
N VAL A 36 2.30 8.24 4.91
CA VAL A 36 1.15 8.57 4.05
C VAL A 36 0.01 9.10 4.91
N ALA A 37 -0.31 8.37 5.99
CA ALA A 37 -1.39 8.72 6.90
C ALA A 37 -1.18 10.08 7.55
N ARG A 38 0.04 10.36 8.04
CA ARG A 38 0.36 11.66 8.65
C ARG A 38 0.39 12.81 7.65
N ALA A 39 0.66 12.53 6.37
CA ALA A 39 0.67 13.56 5.34
C ALA A 39 -0.76 13.99 4.94
N LEU A 40 -1.71 13.06 4.96
CA LEU A 40 -3.11 13.33 4.59
C LEU A 40 -4.00 13.69 5.79
N TYR A 41 -3.81 13.01 6.91
CA TYR A 41 -4.67 13.07 8.10
C TYR A 41 -3.81 13.29 9.36
N PRO A 42 -3.17 14.46 9.53
CA PRO A 42 -2.22 14.67 10.64
C PRO A 42 -2.83 14.42 12.02
N ASP A 43 -4.12 14.74 12.20
CA ASP A 43 -4.83 14.62 13.48
C ASP A 43 -5.36 13.19 13.73
N ASP A 44 -5.88 12.51 12.71
CA ASP A 44 -6.59 11.22 12.84
C ASP A 44 -5.91 10.06 12.08
N TRP A 45 -4.61 10.15 11.81
CA TRP A 45 -3.87 9.23 10.95
C TRP A 45 -4.04 7.74 11.27
N ARG A 46 -4.32 7.38 12.53
CA ARG A 46 -4.50 5.98 12.94
C ARG A 46 -5.77 5.37 12.38
N ASP A 47 -6.84 6.16 12.23
CA ASP A 47 -8.14 5.68 11.79
C ASP A 47 -8.15 5.40 10.29
N HIS A 48 -7.31 6.10 9.53
CA HIS A 48 -7.13 5.90 8.08
C HIS A 48 -6.14 4.78 7.73
N MET A 49 -5.50 4.14 8.71
CA MET A 49 -4.51 3.09 8.43
C MET A 49 -5.09 1.92 7.63
N ASN A 50 -6.35 1.54 7.87
CA ASN A 50 -7.00 0.47 7.12
C ASN A 50 -7.26 0.88 5.66
N ALA A 51 -7.75 2.10 5.43
CA ALA A 51 -7.96 2.64 4.09
C ALA A 51 -6.64 2.68 3.29
N ILE A 52 -5.57 3.16 3.93
CA ILE A 52 -4.24 3.23 3.32
C ILE A 52 -3.70 1.85 2.96
N ARG A 53 -3.90 0.84 3.81
CA ARG A 53 -3.50 -0.54 3.50
C ARG A 53 -4.30 -1.12 2.34
N ASN A 54 -5.61 -0.87 2.29
CA ASN A 54 -6.46 -1.34 1.18
C ASN A 54 -6.02 -0.74 -0.16
N VAL A 55 -5.77 0.58 -0.20
CA VAL A 55 -5.28 1.25 -1.41
C VAL A 55 -3.88 0.75 -1.78
N ALA A 56 -2.99 0.55 -0.80
CA ALA A 56 -1.68 -0.03 -1.06
C ALA A 56 -1.78 -1.45 -1.66
N THR A 57 -2.66 -2.31 -1.14
CA THR A 57 -2.92 -3.64 -1.71
C THR A 57 -3.36 -3.54 -3.17
N ARG A 58 -4.27 -2.61 -3.48
CA ARG A 58 -4.72 -2.39 -4.87
C ARG A 58 -3.57 -1.94 -5.77
N LEU A 59 -2.76 -0.98 -5.34
CA LEU A 59 -1.60 -0.52 -6.11
C LEU A 59 -0.53 -1.61 -6.32
N VAL A 60 -0.38 -2.54 -5.37
CA VAL A 60 0.47 -3.73 -5.52
C VAL A 60 -0.12 -4.70 -6.55
N SER A 61 -1.42 -4.96 -6.47
CA SER A 61 -2.15 -5.79 -7.43
C SER A 61 -2.05 -5.24 -8.86
N ASP A 62 -2.10 -3.91 -9.01
CA ASP A 62 -1.95 -3.21 -10.29
C ASP A 62 -0.48 -3.15 -10.77
N GLY A 63 0.48 -3.62 -9.97
CA GLY A 63 1.91 -3.61 -10.29
C GLY A 63 2.52 -2.21 -10.32
N ILE A 64 1.91 -1.24 -9.65
CA ILE A 64 2.36 0.16 -9.61
C ILE A 64 3.39 0.37 -8.50
N ILE A 65 3.19 -0.31 -7.37
CA ILE A 65 4.11 -0.27 -6.22
C ILE A 65 4.45 -1.69 -5.79
N GLU A 66 5.53 -1.81 -5.03
CA GLU A 66 5.85 -3.01 -4.29
C GLU A 66 5.93 -2.71 -2.80
N THR A 67 5.60 -3.70 -2.00
CA THR A 67 5.66 -3.65 -0.55
C THR A 67 6.61 -4.69 -0.02
N THR A 68 7.45 -4.29 0.94
CA THR A 68 8.41 -5.18 1.58
C THR A 68 8.32 -5.09 3.10
N GLN A 69 8.59 -6.21 3.78
CA GLN A 69 8.81 -6.28 5.22
C GLN A 69 10.08 -7.07 5.46
N HIS A 70 11.00 -6.50 6.24
CA HIS A 70 12.34 -7.07 6.45
C HIS A 70 13.08 -7.39 5.13
N GLY A 71 12.83 -6.60 4.07
CA GLY A 71 13.44 -6.78 2.75
C GLY A 71 12.76 -7.83 1.86
N VAL A 72 11.74 -8.52 2.35
CA VAL A 72 10.99 -9.54 1.59
C VAL A 72 9.71 -8.93 1.03
N ALA A 73 9.46 -9.14 -0.27
CA ALA A 73 8.21 -8.71 -0.92
C ALA A 73 7.01 -9.45 -0.33
N MET A 74 5.92 -8.73 -0.02
CA MET A 74 4.71 -9.32 0.55
C MET A 74 3.49 -8.43 0.36
N ASP A 75 2.30 -9.02 0.43
CA ASP A 75 1.04 -8.29 0.37
C ASP A 75 0.79 -7.47 1.65
N PRO A 76 0.49 -6.15 1.54
CA PRO A 76 0.18 -5.33 2.70
C PRO A 76 -1.08 -5.79 3.47
N ALA A 77 -2.04 -6.46 2.83
CA ALA A 77 -3.25 -6.96 3.47
C ALA A 77 -2.97 -8.08 4.48
N THR A 78 -1.99 -8.94 4.21
CA THR A 78 -1.65 -10.09 5.06
C THR A 78 -0.50 -9.80 6.01
N SER A 79 0.31 -8.77 5.72
CA SER A 79 1.45 -8.38 6.54
C SER A 79 1.04 -7.91 7.94
N ARG A 80 1.82 -8.31 8.95
CA ARG A 80 1.67 -7.82 10.33
C ARG A 80 2.86 -6.96 10.69
N GLY A 81 2.58 -5.72 11.10
CA GLY A 81 3.60 -4.77 11.54
C GLY A 81 4.08 -3.80 10.45
N PRO A 82 5.27 -3.20 10.64
CA PRO A 82 5.79 -2.17 9.76
C PRO A 82 6.17 -2.71 8.40
N ILE A 83 5.59 -2.12 7.36
CA ILE A 83 5.92 -2.39 5.95
C ILE A 83 6.51 -1.15 5.28
N ARG A 84 7.22 -1.39 4.18
CA ARG A 84 7.87 -0.39 3.34
C ARG A 84 7.22 -0.38 1.97
N LEU A 85 6.94 0.81 1.45
CA LEU A 85 6.38 1.05 0.12
C LEU A 85 7.48 1.58 -0.80
N ARG A 86 7.55 1.07 -2.02
CA ARG A 86 8.43 1.57 -3.10
C ARG A 86 7.69 1.54 -4.44
N LEU A 87 8.12 2.32 -5.41
CA LEU A 87 7.63 2.17 -6.78
C LEU A 87 8.05 0.78 -7.31
N ALA A 88 7.15 0.12 -8.01
CA ALA A 88 7.54 -1.06 -8.77
C ALA A 88 8.50 -0.58 -9.85
N HIS A 89 9.74 -1.08 -9.81
CA HIS A 89 10.59 -0.96 -10.98
C HIS A 89 9.97 -1.83 -12.07
N SER A 90 9.92 -1.35 -13.31
CA SER A 90 9.52 -2.12 -14.48
C SER A 90 10.52 -3.26 -14.73
N ASP A 91 10.55 -4.24 -13.84
CA ASP A 91 11.18 -5.52 -14.02
C ASP A 91 10.08 -6.53 -13.72
N LEU A 92 9.49 -7.09 -14.77
CA LEU A 92 8.30 -7.95 -14.78
C LEU A 92 8.51 -9.31 -14.07
N THR A 93 9.39 -9.40 -13.09
CA THR A 93 9.74 -10.63 -12.41
C THR A 93 9.21 -10.64 -10.98
N THR A 94 8.55 -11.74 -10.60
CA THR A 94 7.89 -11.97 -9.31
C THR A 94 6.44 -11.49 -9.21
N ARG A 95 5.60 -11.98 -10.13
CA ARG A 95 4.23 -12.35 -9.73
C ARG A 95 4.33 -13.62 -8.88
N GLN A 96 4.28 -13.50 -7.55
CA GLN A 96 3.89 -14.65 -6.73
C GLN A 96 2.37 -14.75 -6.75
N PRO A 97 1.78 -15.86 -7.22
CA PRO A 97 0.38 -16.13 -6.94
C PRO A 97 0.25 -16.28 -5.43
N THR A 98 -0.63 -15.50 -4.81
CA THR A 98 -1.07 -15.76 -3.43
C THR A 98 -2.00 -16.97 -3.47
N GLU A 99 -1.45 -18.16 -3.69
CA GLU A 99 -2.09 -19.40 -3.26
C GLU A 99 -1.83 -19.51 -1.76
N ASN A 100 -2.78 -19.05 -0.96
CA ASN A 100 -2.85 -19.39 0.46
C ASN A 100 -4.32 -19.58 0.86
N GLU A 101 -4.96 -20.58 0.27
CA GLU A 101 -5.97 -21.36 0.96
C GLU A 101 -5.28 -22.62 1.51
N HIS A 102 -4.70 -22.52 2.71
CA HIS A 102 -4.47 -23.68 3.55
C HIS A 102 -5.54 -23.69 4.65
N GLU A 103 -6.58 -24.47 4.35
CA GLU A 103 -7.17 -25.54 5.17
C GLU A 103 -7.77 -25.22 6.55
N HIS A 104 -9.09 -25.46 6.71
CA HIS A 104 -9.68 -26.20 7.85
C HIS A 104 -11.20 -26.42 7.71
N ALA A 105 -11.61 -27.64 7.32
CA ALA A 105 -12.63 -28.49 7.96
C ALA A 105 -12.96 -29.71 7.09
#